data_AF-A0ABD0NI07-F1
#
_entry.id   AF-A0ABD0NI07-F1
#
_cell.length_a   1.000
_cell.length_b   1.000
_cell.length_c   1.000
_cell.angle_alpha   90.00
_cell.angle_beta   90.00
_cell.angle_gamma   90.00
#
_symmetry.space_group_name_H-M   'P 1'
#
loop_
_entity.id
_entity.type
_entity.pdbx_description
1 polymer ?
#
loop_
_entity_poly.entity_id
_entity_poly.type
_entity_poly.pdbx_seq_one_letter_code
_entity_poly.pdbx_strand_id
1 'polypeptide(L)' 'QELRNVIDKLAQFVARNGPEFEKMTMEKQKDNPKFSFLFGGEYFGYYKYKLAIEQQQ' A
#
# COMPACT_ATOMS: atom_id res chain seq x y z
N GLN A 1 6.51 -14.36 0.76
CA GLN A 1 6.59 -13.47 1.95
C GLN A 1 7.00 -12.04 1.61
N GLU A 2 7.84 -11.81 0.60
CA GLU A 2 8.30 -10.45 0.25
C GLU A 2 7.19 -9.44 -0.08
N LEU A 3 6.11 -9.86 -0.76
CA LEU A 3 5.01 -8.96 -1.12
C LEU A 3 4.29 -8.40 0.11
N ARG A 4 4.03 -9.24 1.13
CA ARG A 4 3.42 -8.77 2.38
C ARG A 4 4.31 -7.74 3.09
N ASN A 5 5.62 -7.94 3.10
CA ASN A 5 6.55 -6.96 3.67
C ASN A 5 6.53 -5.62 2.91
N VAL A 6 6.40 -5.66 1.58
CA VAL A 6 6.24 -4.43 0.77
C VAL A 6 4.94 -3.72 1.12
N ILE A 7 3.84 -4.48 1.21
CA ILE A 7 2.52 -3.97 1.59
C ILE A 7 2.56 -3.33 2.98
N ASP A 8 3.16 -4.01 3.96
CA ASP A 8 3.26 -3.52 5.34
C ASP A 8 4.08 -2.22 5.41
N LYS A 9 5.24 -2.17 4.74
CA LYS A 9 6.06 -0.96 4.65
C LYS A 9 5.32 0.19 3.98
N LEU A 10 4.59 -0.09 2.90
CA LEU A 10 3.84 0.92 2.19
C LEU A 10 2.68 1.44 3.03
N ALA A 11 1.92 0.56 3.69
CA ALA A 11 0.83 0.92 4.58
C ALA A 11 1.32 1.84 5.71
N GLN A 12 2.43 1.50 6.36
CA GLN A 12 3.03 2.32 7.40
C GLN A 12 3.51 3.68 6.86
N PHE A 13 4.11 3.69 5.66
CA PHE A 13 4.58 4.92 5.03
C PHE A 13 3.43 5.85 4.67
N VAL A 14 2.35 5.32 4.07
CA VAL A 14 1.15 6.10 3.72
C VAL A 14 0.41 6.56 4.98
N ALA A 15 0.29 5.73 6.02
CA ALA A 15 -0.33 6.13 7.27
C ALA A 15 0.38 7.32 7.94
N ARG A 16 1.72 7.33 7.90
CA ARG A 16 2.53 8.41 8.50
C ARG A 16 2.56 9.69 7.67
N ASN A 17 2.59 9.58 6.35
CA ASN A 17 2.78 10.74 5.46
C ASN A 17 1.48 11.27 4.83
N GLY A 18 0.39 10.50 4.94
CA GLY A 18 -0.91 10.85 4.39
C GLY A 18 -1.27 10.12 3.09
N PRO A 19 -2.56 10.14 2.72
CA PRO A 19 -3.10 9.47 1.53
C PRO A 19 -2.58 10.06 0.20
N GLU A 20 -2.00 11.26 0.19
CA GLU A 20 -1.38 11.85 -0.99
C GLU A 20 -0.20 11.01 -1.49
N PHE A 21 0.56 10.40 -0.57
CA PHE A 21 1.66 9.53 -0.91
C PHE A 21 1.20 8.22 -1.54
N GLU A 22 0.05 7.69 -1.13
CA GLU A 22 -0.55 6.53 -1.79
C GLU A 22 -0.80 6.83 -3.26
N LYS A 23 -1.47 7.95 -3.56
CA LYS A 23 -1.74 8.38 -4.95
C LYS A 23 -0.45 8.55 -5.74
N MET A 24 0.57 9.20 -5.16
CA MET A 24 1.86 9.37 -5.83
C MET A 24 2.56 8.01 -6.09
N THR A 25 2.51 7.08 -5.13
CA THR A 25 3.07 5.74 -5.32
C THR A 25 2.31 4.96 -6.39
N MET A 26 0.97 5.06 -6.41
CA MET A 26 0.15 4.47 -7.47
C MET A 26 0.57 5.01 -8.84
N GLU A 27 0.64 6.32 -9.03
CA GLU A 27 1.03 6.90 -10.32
C GLU A 27 2.45 6.49 -10.76
N LYS A 28 3.42 6.50 -9.83
CA LYS A 28 4.81 6.13 -10.11
C LYS A 28 5.03 4.64 -10.35
N GLN A 29 4.20 3.78 -9.76
CA GLN A 29 4.35 2.32 -9.80
C GLN A 29 3.23 1.62 -10.57
N LYS A 30 2.45 2.36 -11.37
CA LYS A 30 1.34 1.81 -12.15
C LYS A 30 1.75 0.67 -13.10
N ASP A 31 2.98 0.73 -13.62
CA ASP A 31 3.54 -0.27 -14.55
C ASP A 31 4.31 -1.37 -13.81
N ASN A 32 4.39 -1.31 -12.48
CA ASN A 32 5.12 -2.28 -11.68
C ASN A 32 4.19 -3.37 -11.11
N PRO A 33 4.33 -4.64 -11.55
CA PRO A 33 3.46 -5.72 -11.10
C PRO A 33 3.57 -5.98 -9.59
N LYS A 34 4.67 -5.57 -8.93
CA LYS A 34 4.79 -5.67 -7.46
C LYS A 34 3.84 -4.74 -6.71
N PHE A 35 3.38 -3.66 -7.33
CA PHE A 35 2.41 -2.70 -6.76
C PHE A 35 1.01 -2.85 -7.36
N SER A 36 0.78 -3.90 -8.16
CA SER A 36 -0.55 -4.21 -8.72
C SER A 36 -1.63 -4.29 -7.64
N PHE A 37 -1.27 -4.70 -6.42
CA PHE A 37 -2.18 -4.75 -5.27
C PHE A 37 -2.80 -3.41 -4.91
N LEU A 38 -2.21 -2.27 -5.29
CA LEU A 38 -2.79 -0.93 -5.06
C LEU A 38 -3.99 -0.66 -5.98
N PHE A 39 -4.06 -1.35 -7.12
CA PHE A 39 -5.11 -1.19 -8.11
C PHE A 39 -6.20 -2.27 -8.00
N GLY A 40 -6.10 -3.16 -7.01
CA GLY A 40 -7.02 -4.28 -6.79
C GLY A 40 -6.30 -5.63 -6.74
N GLY A 41 -7.08 -6.70 -6.79
CA GLY A 41 -6.56 -8.08 -6.76
C GLY A 41 -6.41 -8.67 -5.37
N GLU A 42 -5.70 -9.79 -5.30
CA GLU A 42 -5.64 -10.70 -4.13
C GLU A 42 -5.15 -10.02 -2.84
N TYR A 43 -4.26 -9.03 -2.95
CA TYR A 43 -3.62 -8.37 -1.81
C TYR A 43 -4.17 -6.98 -1.47
N PHE A 44 -5.13 -6.47 -2.24
CA PHE A 44 -5.73 -5.16 -2.01
C PHE A 44 -6.46 -5.08 -0.66
N GLY A 45 -7.20 -6.14 -0.30
CA GLY A 45 -7.86 -6.23 1.00
C GLY A 45 -6.88 -6.23 2.17
N TYR A 46 -5.77 -6.95 2.02
CA TYR A 46 -4.70 -6.99 3.03
C TYR A 46 -4.02 -5.62 3.19
N TYR A 47 -3.74 -4.92 2.08
CA TYR A 47 -3.20 -3.56 2.12
C TYR A 47 -4.14 -2.60 2.83
N LYS A 48 -5.44 -2.59 2.50
CA LYS A 48 -6.42 -1.71 3.16
C LYS A 48 -6.54 -1.99 4.66
N TYR A 49 -6.58 -3.27 5.05
CA TYR A 49 -6.61 -3.66 6.45
C TYR A 49 -5.36 -3.15 7.19
N LYS A 50 -4.17 -3.37 6.62
CA LYS A 50 -2.92 -2.87 7.21
C LYS A 50 -2.89 -1.35 7.29
N LEU A 51 -3.26 -0.65 6.22
CA LEU A 51 -3.30 0.81 6.20
C LEU A 51 -4.22 1.37 7.29
N ALA A 52 -5.42 0.80 7.44
CA ALA A 52 -6.36 1.21 8.48
C ALA A 52 -5.81 1.00 9.90
N ILE A 53 -5.06 -0.09 10.13
CA ILE A 53 -4.39 -0.32 11.42
C ILE A 53 -3.29 0.70 11.66
N GLU A 54 -2.43 0.94 10.67
CA GLU A 54 -1.30 1.88 10.83
C GLU A 54 -1.78 3.33 10.98
N GLN A 55 -2.94 3.70 10.42
CA GLN A 55 -3.55 5.04 10.59
C GLN A 55 -4.16 5.28 11.97
N GLN A 56 -4.43 4.21 12.73
CA GLN A 56 -4.99 4.29 14.09
C GLN A 56 -3.92 4.24 15.19
N GLN A 57 -2.64 4.05 14.83
CA GLN A 57 -1.49 4.13 15.74
C GLN A 57 -0.93 5.53 15.79
#